data_AF-A0AAV7K806-F1
#
_entry.id   AF-A0AAV7K806-F1
#
_cell.length_a   1.000
_cell.length_b   1.000
_cell.length_c   1.000
_cell.angle_alpha   90.00
_cell.angle_beta   90.00
_cell.angle_gamma   90.00
#
_symmetry.space_group_name_H-M   'P 1'
#
loop_
_entity.id
_entity.type
_entity.pdbx_description
1 polymer ?
#
loop_
_entity_poly.entity_id
_entity_poly.type
_entity_poly.pdbx_seq_one_letter_code
_entity_poly.pdbx_strand_id
1 'polypeptide(L)'
;MNGCDKVKIKCEKGCGEVLQKCDTLDHQKKCPFRNQMCEYCRKEVQANRTNEHARICLDNPDGVVTCPYMEVGCETIEIARKDLNTHITQNMISHQKLLLHELNQLRIGNEQLRTENKQLNDKMNKKEFETTNKQTDLYRSIWILLALVITGIAILIPLILMERDKIQRNELSIQSHEQSIQSSIQSIQTYEQSIQSLMSTAGYITEFISDRGKTLQGIEWTHGYREDETVYGPIFYLGQCKLRMHVVTRQDSWHPSTEYGAKYYVRRLKGDNDDVINSCTITYIHFYNVNLADNSKFNMFSEDKDKQLEVGDEDWISREYHLWNKLDKLATVRIFFEFA
;
A
#
# COMPACT_ATOMS: atom_id res chain seq x y z
N MET A 1 33.21 -9.89 59.25
CA MET A 1 33.31 -8.71 60.12
C MET A 1 34.25 -9.06 61.26
N ASN A 2 35.55 -8.76 61.10
CA ASN A 2 36.53 -9.05 62.15
C ASN A 2 36.37 -7.97 63.23
N GLY A 3 35.70 -8.32 64.33
CA GLY A 3 35.57 -7.44 65.49
C GLY A 3 36.94 -7.09 66.00
N CYS A 4 37.35 -5.83 65.80
CA CYS A 4 38.57 -5.33 66.39
C CYS A 4 38.34 -5.18 67.90
N ASP A 5 39.02 -5.98 68.71
CA ASP A 5 38.99 -5.84 70.16
C ASP A 5 39.46 -4.43 70.52
N LYS A 6 38.57 -3.63 71.11
CA LYS A 6 38.82 -2.25 71.57
C LYS A 6 39.71 -2.20 72.81
N VAL A 7 40.75 -3.03 72.85
CA VAL A 7 41.74 -3.05 73.92
C VAL A 7 42.51 -1.76 73.86
N LYS A 8 42.42 -1.00 74.95
CA LYS A 8 43.21 0.20 75.16
C LYS A 8 44.63 -0.20 75.54
N ILE A 9 45.60 0.22 74.75
CA ILE A 9 47.03 0.01 75.01
C ILE A 9 47.72 1.36 75.15
N LYS A 10 48.77 1.43 75.98
CA LYS A 10 49.61 2.62 76.08
C LYS A 10 50.61 2.62 74.92
N CYS A 11 50.93 3.79 74.38
CA CYS A 11 51.97 3.91 73.36
C CYS A 11 53.33 3.38 73.86
N GLU A 12 53.94 2.46 73.11
CA GLU A 12 55.23 1.84 73.41
C GLU A 12 56.39 2.84 73.42
N LYS A 13 56.25 3.97 72.72
CA LYS A 13 57.25 5.05 72.66
C LYS A 13 57.14 6.04 73.83
N GLY A 14 56.22 5.79 74.76
CA GLY A 14 56.11 6.58 76.00
C GLY A 14 55.50 7.97 75.82
N CYS A 15 54.73 8.21 74.75
CA CYS A 15 54.10 9.51 74.52
C CYS A 15 52.96 9.85 75.51
N GLY A 16 52.53 8.88 76.31
CA GLY A 16 51.45 9.03 77.29
C GLY A 16 50.04 8.81 76.73
N GLU A 17 49.86 8.76 75.40
CA GLU A 17 48.56 8.46 74.79
C GLU A 17 48.14 7.00 74.99
N VAL A 18 46.84 6.81 75.27
CA VAL A 18 46.18 5.51 75.37
C VAL A 18 45.35 5.32 74.11
N LEU A 19 45.72 4.34 73.29
CA LEU A 19 45.21 4.12 71.94
C LEU A 19 44.43 2.80 71.88
N GLN A 20 43.52 2.65 70.92
CA GLN A 20 42.98 1.33 70.61
C GLN A 20 43.98 0.56 69.74
N LYS A 21 44.01 -0.77 69.88
CA LYS A 21 44.95 -1.63 69.13
C LYS A 21 44.89 -1.42 67.60
N CYS A 22 43.74 -1.12 67.02
CA CYS A 22 43.60 -0.78 65.59
C CYS A 22 44.28 0.53 65.18
N ASP A 23 44.37 1.50 66.08
CA ASP A 23 44.85 2.86 65.77
C ASP A 23 46.37 3.00 65.94
N THR A 24 47.05 1.90 66.31
CA THR A 24 48.48 1.88 66.60
C THR A 24 49.35 2.24 65.40
N LEU A 25 49.01 1.75 64.19
CA LEU A 25 49.75 2.05 62.97
C LEU A 25 49.64 3.52 62.55
N ASP A 26 48.46 4.11 62.67
CA ASP A 26 48.25 5.52 62.35
C ASP A 26 48.89 6.44 63.40
N HIS A 27 48.85 6.07 64.67
CA HIS A 27 49.58 6.78 65.72
C HIS A 27 51.09 6.69 65.51
N GLN A 28 51.67 5.53 65.15
CA GLN A 28 53.11 5.42 64.89
C GLN A 28 53.60 6.43 63.84
N LYS A 29 52.80 6.72 62.82
CA LYS A 29 53.09 7.74 61.80
C LYS A 29 52.99 9.19 62.29
N LYS A 30 52.35 9.45 63.43
CA LYS A 30 52.11 10.79 63.99
C LYS A 30 52.70 11.01 65.39
N CYS A 31 53.20 9.96 66.03
CA CYS A 31 53.70 10.00 67.40
C CYS A 31 54.85 11.01 67.54
N PRO A 32 54.80 11.94 68.49
CA PRO A 32 55.87 12.93 68.70
C PRO A 32 57.16 12.30 69.23
N PHE A 33 57.11 11.06 69.73
CA PHE A 33 58.28 10.31 70.21
C PHE A 33 58.71 9.22 69.22
N ARG A 34 58.17 9.20 67.99
CA ARG A 34 58.68 8.28 66.96
C ARG A 34 60.12 8.63 66.61
N ASN A 35 60.96 7.64 66.40
CA ASN A 35 62.28 7.87 65.82
C ASN A 35 62.12 8.21 64.33
N GLN A 36 62.85 9.20 63.87
CA GLN A 36 62.98 9.62 62.48
C GLN A 36 64.47 9.66 62.16
N MET A 37 64.84 9.29 60.94
CA MET A 37 66.22 9.44 60.51
C MET A 37 66.48 10.91 60.17
N CYS A 38 67.49 11.52 60.80
CA CYS A 38 67.89 12.89 60.49
C CYS A 38 68.39 12.98 59.05
N GLU A 39 67.85 13.89 58.25
CA GLU A 39 68.24 14.10 56.85
C GLU A 39 69.71 14.52 56.70
N TYR A 40 70.28 15.16 57.73
CA TYR A 40 71.63 15.74 57.67
C TYR A 40 72.74 14.79 58.14
N CYS A 41 72.48 13.92 59.12
CA CYS A 41 73.50 13.02 59.68
C CYS A 41 73.10 11.55 59.75
N ARG A 42 71.90 11.21 59.26
CA ARG A 42 71.33 9.85 59.22
C ARG A 42 71.22 9.14 60.58
N LYS A 43 71.36 9.85 61.70
CA LYS A 43 71.10 9.31 63.04
C LYS A 43 69.60 9.29 63.33
N GLU A 44 69.15 8.29 64.10
CA GLU A 44 67.78 8.27 64.60
C GLU A 44 67.57 9.33 65.69
N VAL A 45 66.57 10.17 65.50
CA VAL A 45 66.20 11.26 66.42
C VAL A 45 64.70 11.19 66.68
N GLN A 46 64.27 11.46 67.91
CA GLN A 46 62.85 11.54 68.21
C GLN A 46 62.21 12.73 67.47
N ALA A 47 61.02 12.53 66.90
CA ALA A 47 60.30 13.51 66.09
C ALA A 47 60.15 14.89 66.76
N ASN A 48 59.87 14.92 68.06
CA ASN A 48 59.77 16.13 68.86
C ASN A 48 61.11 16.85 69.06
N ARG A 49 62.23 16.14 68.93
CA ARG A 49 63.59 16.67 69.04
C ARG A 49 64.24 16.93 67.68
N THR A 50 63.57 16.63 66.56
CA THR A 50 64.13 16.82 65.22
C THR A 50 64.59 18.25 64.97
N ASN A 51 63.81 19.26 65.39
CA ASN A 51 64.17 20.68 65.21
C ASN A 51 65.38 21.11 66.05
N GLU A 52 65.47 20.64 67.30
CA GLU A 52 66.60 20.93 68.19
C GLU A 52 67.86 20.24 67.68
N HIS A 53 67.73 18.96 67.32
CA HIS A 53 68.81 18.21 66.70
C HIS A 53 69.26 18.84 65.39
N ALA A 54 68.36 19.30 64.52
CA ALA A 54 68.73 19.92 63.24
C ALA A 54 69.66 21.12 63.46
N ARG A 55 69.40 21.97 64.46
CA ARG A 55 70.29 23.10 64.80
C ARG A 55 71.68 22.62 65.20
N ILE A 56 71.77 21.69 66.15
CA ILE A 56 73.04 21.17 66.65
C ILE A 56 73.80 20.36 65.59
N CYS A 57 73.05 19.58 64.80
CA CYS A 57 73.57 18.74 63.73
C CYS A 57 74.14 19.58 62.59
N LEU A 58 73.50 20.72 62.28
CA LEU A 58 74.00 21.63 61.26
C LEU A 58 75.35 22.24 61.65
N ASP A 59 75.53 22.53 62.95
CA ASP A 59 76.75 23.16 63.48
C ASP A 59 77.87 22.16 63.79
N ASN A 60 77.63 20.85 63.72
CA ASN A 60 78.63 19.83 64.04
C ASN A 60 79.64 19.65 62.87
N PRO A 61 80.91 20.06 63.02
CA PRO A 61 81.92 19.94 61.96
C PRO A 61 82.28 18.47 61.64
N ASP A 62 82.11 17.57 62.60
CA ASP A 62 82.37 16.14 62.46
C ASP A 62 81.13 15.35 61.99
N GLY A 63 80.02 16.04 61.70
CA GLY A 63 78.85 15.41 61.10
C GLY A 63 79.18 14.85 59.72
N VAL A 64 78.83 13.60 59.45
CA VAL A 64 79.00 12.98 58.13
C VAL A 64 77.88 13.41 57.20
N VAL A 65 78.24 13.87 56.00
CA VAL A 65 77.33 14.30 54.93
C VAL A 65 77.71 13.59 53.63
N THR A 66 76.73 13.41 52.74
CA THR A 66 76.98 12.82 51.42
C THR A 66 77.43 13.88 50.42
N CYS A 67 78.34 13.51 49.51
CA CYS A 67 78.71 14.40 48.40
C CYS A 67 77.48 14.68 47.52
N PRO A 68 77.18 15.93 47.14
CA PRO A 68 76.04 16.23 46.26
C PRO A 68 76.18 15.62 44.86
N TYR A 69 77.39 15.22 44.45
CA TYR A 69 77.66 14.53 43.19
C TYR A 69 77.57 13.01 43.29
N MET A 70 77.17 12.46 44.45
CA MET A 70 76.99 11.02 44.62
C MET A 70 75.96 10.45 43.63
N GLU A 71 74.87 11.19 43.36
CA GLU A 71 73.81 10.75 42.44
C GLU A 71 74.29 10.60 40.99
N VAL A 72 75.34 11.33 40.61
CA VAL A 72 75.97 11.26 39.28
C VAL A 72 77.25 10.40 39.28
N GLY A 73 77.51 9.64 40.35
CA GLY A 73 78.57 8.64 40.40
C GLY A 73 79.85 9.05 41.13
N CYS A 74 79.83 10.07 42.01
CA CYS A 74 80.97 10.32 42.88
C CYS A 74 81.15 9.18 43.89
N GLU A 75 82.34 8.58 43.91
CA GLU A 75 82.66 7.40 44.75
C GLU A 75 82.70 7.72 46.26
N THR A 76 82.82 8.99 46.64
CA THR A 76 82.90 9.39 48.04
C THR A 76 81.50 9.56 48.64
N ILE A 77 80.99 8.48 49.22
CA ILE A 77 79.62 8.40 49.77
C ILE A 77 79.48 9.23 51.07
N GLU A 78 80.48 9.22 51.94
CA GLU A 78 80.41 9.81 53.28
C GLU A 78 81.64 10.69 53.55
N ILE A 79 81.42 11.98 53.84
CA ILE A 79 82.47 12.98 54.06
C ILE A 79 82.15 13.73 55.35
N ALA A 80 83.13 14.00 56.20
CA ALA A 80 82.92 14.91 57.32
C ALA A 80 82.58 16.32 56.81
N ARG A 81 81.60 16.97 57.42
CA ARG A 81 81.07 18.26 56.97
C ARG A 81 82.15 19.33 56.83
N LYS A 82 83.12 19.36 57.75
CA LYS A 82 84.27 20.27 57.68
C LYS A 82 85.16 20.04 56.44
N ASP A 83 85.21 18.82 55.93
CA ASP A 83 86.04 18.41 54.79
C ASP A 83 85.29 18.46 53.45
N LEU A 84 83.97 18.63 53.48
CA LEU A 84 83.12 18.67 52.28
C LEU A 84 83.59 19.72 51.27
N ASN A 85 83.89 20.94 51.73
CA ASN A 85 84.32 22.01 50.83
C ASN A 85 85.68 21.72 50.18
N THR A 86 86.61 21.15 50.94
CA THR A 86 87.92 20.71 50.45
C THR A 86 87.77 19.60 49.43
N HIS A 87 86.93 18.58 49.71
CA HIS A 87 86.62 17.50 48.78
C HIS A 87 86.04 18.05 47.46
N ILE A 88 85.03 18.92 47.52
CA ILE A 88 84.39 19.51 46.33
C ILE A 88 85.42 20.29 45.51
N THR A 89 86.26 21.10 46.16
CA THR A 89 87.25 21.93 45.47
C THR A 89 88.34 21.08 44.82
N GLN A 90 88.85 20.07 45.52
CA GLN A 90 89.91 19.17 45.01
C GLN A 90 89.40 18.25 43.90
N ASN A 91 88.13 17.83 43.96
CA ASN A 91 87.52 16.92 42.99
C ASN A 91 86.65 17.64 41.95
N MET A 92 86.69 18.98 41.89
CA MET A 92 85.79 19.77 41.03
C MET A 92 85.87 19.35 39.55
N ILE A 93 87.08 19.06 39.06
CA ILE A 93 87.29 18.60 37.68
C ILE A 93 86.63 17.22 37.47
N SER A 94 86.69 16.32 38.46
CA SER A 94 86.02 15.02 38.40
C SER A 94 84.50 15.18 38.40
N HIS A 95 83.96 15.99 39.31
CA HIS A 95 82.54 16.30 39.37
C HIS A 95 82.01 16.94 38.07
N GLN A 96 82.77 17.87 37.49
CA GLN A 96 82.42 18.46 36.18
C GLN A 96 82.37 17.42 35.06
N LYS A 97 83.26 16.42 35.06
CA LYS A 97 83.23 15.32 34.09
C LYS A 97 82.00 14.43 34.27
N LEU A 98 81.63 14.11 35.51
CA LEU A 98 80.42 13.33 35.80
C LEU A 98 79.16 14.06 35.33
N LEU A 99 79.04 15.36 35.65
CA LEU A 99 77.94 16.19 35.16
C LEU A 99 77.90 16.25 33.63
N LEU A 100 79.05 16.45 32.99
CA LEU A 100 79.11 16.49 31.52
C LEU A 100 78.73 15.14 30.90
N HIS A 101 79.11 14.03 31.54
CA HIS A 101 78.70 12.70 31.11
C HIS A 101 77.17 12.54 31.19
N GLU A 102 76.58 12.88 32.34
CA GLU A 102 75.12 12.80 32.54
C GLU A 102 74.36 13.70 31.56
N LEU A 103 74.83 14.93 31.33
CA LEU A 103 74.25 15.84 30.33
C LEU A 103 74.32 15.26 28.92
N ASN A 104 75.41 14.57 28.56
CA ASN A 104 75.52 13.92 27.27
C ASN A 104 74.58 12.71 27.14
N GLN A 105 74.43 11.91 28.20
CA GLN A 105 73.46 10.80 28.21
C GLN A 105 72.02 11.31 28.06
N LEU A 106 71.65 12.34 28.82
CA LEU A 106 70.35 12.99 28.71
C LEU A 106 70.13 13.61 27.33
N ARG A 107 71.16 14.16 26.70
CA ARG A 107 71.08 14.67 25.33
C ARG A 107 70.81 13.54 24.33
N ILE A 108 71.57 12.45 24.38
CA ILE A 108 71.40 11.29 23.50
C ILE A 108 70.00 10.69 23.68
N GLY A 109 69.56 10.50 24.94
CA GLY A 109 68.23 10.00 25.25
C GLY A 109 67.12 10.91 24.70
N ASN A 110 67.26 12.23 24.81
CA ASN A 110 66.31 13.18 24.22
C ASN A 110 66.29 13.14 22.68
N GLU A 111 67.44 12.99 22.03
CA GLU A 111 67.52 12.84 20.57
C GLU A 111 66.85 11.54 20.12
N GLN A 112 67.07 10.42 20.83
CA GLN A 112 66.39 9.14 20.60
C GLN A 112 64.87 9.28 20.75
N LEU A 113 64.38 9.84 21.86
CA LEU A 113 62.96 10.06 22.08
C LEU A 113 62.33 10.96 21.01
N ARG A 114 63.05 11.97 20.49
CA ARG A 114 62.58 12.78 19.36
C ARG A 114 62.45 11.95 18.09
N THR A 115 63.40 11.05 17.80
CA THR A 115 63.30 10.17 16.63
C THR A 115 62.17 9.16 16.76
N GLU A 116 61.98 8.56 17.94
CA GLU A 116 60.87 7.63 18.21
C GLU A 116 59.51 8.33 18.10
N ASN A 117 59.37 9.52 18.67
CA ASN A 117 58.15 10.32 18.55
C ASN A 117 57.85 10.66 17.08
N LYS A 118 58.86 11.03 16.29
CA LYS A 118 58.68 11.26 14.86
C LYS A 118 58.20 10.00 14.14
N GLN A 119 58.85 8.86 14.38
CA GLN A 119 58.46 7.58 13.77
C GLN A 119 57.04 7.14 14.18
N LEU A 120 56.66 7.34 15.44
CA LEU A 120 55.32 7.05 15.92
C LEU A 120 54.29 7.95 15.24
N ASN A 121 54.57 9.25 15.14
CA ASN A 121 53.70 10.20 14.45
C ASN A 121 53.52 9.84 12.97
N ASP A 122 54.60 9.49 12.27
CA ASP A 122 54.54 9.03 10.88
C ASP A 122 53.71 7.74 10.73
N LYS A 123 53.84 6.79 11.67
CA LYS A 123 53.01 5.58 11.71
C LYS A 123 51.54 5.88 11.98
N MET A 124 51.23 6.83 12.86
CA MET A 124 49.84 7.26 13.11
C MET A 124 49.24 7.90 11.87
N ASN A 125 49.93 8.85 11.25
CA ASN A 125 49.48 9.52 10.03
C ASN A 125 49.24 8.52 8.89
N LYS A 126 50.12 7.52 8.76
CA LYS A 126 49.93 6.43 7.79
C LYS A 126 48.66 5.62 8.06
N LYS A 127 48.41 5.24 9.32
CA LYS A 127 47.19 4.51 9.71
C LYS A 127 45.93 5.35 9.48
N GLU A 128 45.97 6.63 9.79
CA GLU A 128 44.87 7.56 9.57
C GLU A 128 44.54 7.72 8.07
N PHE A 129 45.57 7.78 7.23
CA PHE A 129 45.39 7.75 5.79
C PHE A 129 44.76 6.43 5.31
N GLU A 130 45.25 5.28 5.80
CA GLU A 130 44.70 3.96 5.47
C GLU A 130 43.22 3.80 5.90
N THR A 131 42.84 4.30 7.09
CA THR A 131 41.44 4.27 7.55
C THR A 131 40.55 5.19 6.72
N THR A 132 41.03 6.39 6.39
CA THR A 132 40.30 7.34 5.53
C THR A 132 40.10 6.77 4.13
N ASN A 133 41.11 6.11 3.57
CA ASN A 133 41.00 5.47 2.25
C ASN A 133 39.98 4.32 2.27
N LYS A 134 40.02 3.44 3.29
CA LYS A 134 39.03 2.37 3.47
C LYS A 134 37.60 2.91 3.61
N GLN A 135 37.43 4.01 4.35
CA GLN A 135 36.13 4.66 4.51
C GLN A 135 35.63 5.24 3.18
N THR A 136 36.53 5.83 2.39
CA THR A 136 36.21 6.36 1.04
C THR A 136 35.79 5.23 0.10
N ASP A 137 36.47 4.09 0.12
CA ASP A 137 36.10 2.92 -0.68
C ASP A 137 34.75 2.34 -0.26
N LEU A 138 34.47 2.26 1.05
CA LEU A 138 33.16 1.85 1.55
C LEU A 138 32.03 2.78 1.06
N TYR A 139 32.24 4.11 1.13
CA TYR A 139 31.26 5.06 0.61
C TYR A 139 31.04 4.90 -0.90
N ARG A 140 32.09 4.65 -1.69
CA ARG A 140 31.96 4.38 -3.13
C ARG A 140 31.11 3.13 -3.38
N SER A 141 31.34 2.04 -2.65
CA SER A 141 30.52 0.83 -2.76
C SER A 141 29.05 1.09 -2.40
N ILE A 142 28.77 1.84 -1.34
CA ILE A 142 27.39 2.19 -0.94
C ILE A 142 26.71 3.03 -2.03
N TRP A 143 27.40 4.02 -2.60
CA TRP A 143 26.86 4.84 -3.68
C TRP A 143 26.53 4.02 -4.94
N ILE A 144 27.37 3.06 -5.30
CA ILE A 144 27.10 2.15 -6.42
C ILE A 144 25.84 1.32 -6.14
N LEU A 145 25.69 0.75 -4.93
CA LEU A 145 24.50 -0.01 -4.56
C LEU A 145 23.23 0.84 -4.58
N LEU A 146 23.29 2.07 -4.04
CA LEU A 146 22.17 3.01 -4.09
C LEU A 146 21.78 3.35 -5.53
N ALA A 147 22.76 3.60 -6.40
CA ALA A 147 22.50 3.86 -7.81
C ALA A 147 21.79 2.67 -8.48
N LEU A 148 22.23 1.43 -8.21
CA LEU A 148 21.59 0.22 -8.74
C LEU A 148 20.14 0.08 -8.26
N VAL A 149 19.87 0.30 -6.97
CA VAL A 149 18.50 0.25 -6.43
C VAL A 149 17.61 1.31 -7.06
N ILE A 150 18.10 2.56 -7.16
CA ILE A 150 17.37 3.66 -7.80
C ILE A 150 17.04 3.32 -9.26
N THR A 151 18.02 2.79 -10.02
CA THR A 151 17.78 2.37 -11.41
C THR A 151 16.76 1.24 -11.52
N GLY A 152 16.80 0.26 -10.60
CA GLY A 152 15.82 -0.83 -10.55
C GLY A 152 14.40 -0.32 -10.28
N ILE A 153 14.24 0.59 -9.32
CA ILE A 153 12.94 1.23 -9.03
C ILE A 153 12.45 2.05 -10.23
N ALA A 154 13.34 2.81 -10.88
CA ALA A 154 13.01 3.62 -12.04
C ALA A 154 12.51 2.78 -13.24
N ILE A 155 12.95 1.53 -13.37
CA ILE A 155 12.47 0.59 -14.40
C ILE A 155 11.15 -0.07 -13.99
N LEU A 156 10.99 -0.43 -12.71
CA LEU A 156 9.78 -1.10 -12.22
C LEU A 156 8.53 -0.20 -12.24
N ILE A 157 8.68 1.09 -11.94
CA ILE A 157 7.53 2.02 -11.88
C ILE A 157 6.78 2.09 -13.23
N PRO A 158 7.44 2.34 -14.39
CA PRO A 158 6.77 2.33 -15.68
C PRO A 158 6.09 1.00 -16.02
N LEU A 159 6.70 -0.14 -15.70
CA LEU A 159 6.11 -1.46 -15.95
C LEU A 159 4.82 -1.66 -15.15
N ILE A 160 4.81 -1.26 -13.88
CA ILE A 160 3.61 -1.31 -13.03
C ILE A 160 2.52 -0.39 -13.59
N LEU A 161 2.88 0.82 -14.03
CA LEU A 161 1.93 1.74 -14.66
C LEU A 161 1.37 1.18 -15.98
N MET A 162 2.19 0.55 -16.81
CA MET A 162 1.75 -0.08 -18.05
C MET A 162 0.77 -1.24 -17.81
N GLU A 163 1.03 -2.10 -16.83
CA GLU A 163 0.10 -3.18 -16.47
C GLU A 163 -1.19 -2.63 -15.84
N ARG A 164 -1.11 -1.58 -15.03
CA ARG A 164 -2.30 -0.89 -14.51
C ARG A 164 -3.18 -0.35 -15.64
N ASP A 165 -2.59 0.31 -16.63
CA ASP A 165 -3.35 0.83 -17.79
C ASP A 165 -3.99 -0.29 -18.60
N LYS A 166 -3.29 -1.43 -18.74
CA LYS A 166 -3.83 -2.62 -19.42
C LYS A 166 -5.02 -3.22 -18.66
N ILE A 167 -4.92 -3.33 -17.33
CA ILE A 167 -6.03 -3.78 -16.47
C ILE A 167 -7.22 -2.84 -16.63
N GLN A 168 -7.00 -1.52 -16.59
CA GLN A 168 -8.07 -0.53 -16.73
C GLN A 168 -8.77 -0.59 -18.11
N ARG A 169 -8.02 -0.82 -19.20
CA ARG A 169 -8.61 -1.05 -20.53
C ARG A 169 -9.46 -2.32 -20.58
N ASN A 170 -8.98 -3.39 -19.95
CA ASN A 170 -9.73 -4.65 -19.89
C ASN A 170 -11.02 -4.49 -19.08
N GLU A 171 -10.98 -3.76 -17.95
CA GLU A 171 -12.15 -3.47 -17.12
C GLU A 171 -13.22 -2.68 -17.89
N LEU A 172 -12.82 -1.65 -18.64
CA LEU A 172 -13.71 -0.90 -19.52
C LEU A 172 -14.34 -1.79 -20.62
N SER A 173 -13.54 -2.69 -21.20
CA SER A 173 -14.06 -3.65 -22.20
C SER A 173 -15.08 -4.61 -21.59
N ILE A 174 -14.85 -5.08 -20.36
CA ILE A 174 -15.78 -5.96 -19.64
C ILE A 174 -17.09 -5.22 -19.35
N GLN A 175 -17.01 -3.97 -18.86
CA GLN A 175 -18.20 -3.13 -18.62
C GLN A 175 -19.01 -2.89 -19.90
N SER A 176 -18.34 -2.68 -21.03
CA SER A 176 -19.01 -2.54 -22.33
C SER A 176 -19.75 -3.81 -22.76
N HIS A 177 -19.15 -4.98 -22.56
CA HIS A 177 -19.82 -6.26 -22.84
C HIS A 177 -21.01 -6.51 -21.90
N GLU A 178 -20.87 -6.17 -20.63
CA GLU A 178 -21.95 -6.30 -19.65
C GLU A 178 -23.17 -5.46 -20.05
N GLN A 179 -22.97 -4.20 -20.47
CA GLN A 179 -24.05 -3.35 -20.98
C GLN A 179 -24.74 -3.94 -22.22
N SER A 180 -23.98 -4.53 -23.15
CA SER A 180 -24.54 -5.19 -24.32
C SER A 180 -25.38 -6.42 -23.95
N ILE A 181 -24.92 -7.23 -22.98
CA ILE A 181 -25.70 -8.37 -22.47
C ILE A 181 -27.00 -7.89 -21.81
N GLN A 182 -26.95 -6.83 -20.99
CA GLN A 182 -28.14 -6.25 -20.37
C GLN A 182 -29.18 -5.76 -21.39
N SER A 183 -28.74 -5.09 -22.46
CA SER A 183 -29.64 -4.68 -23.55
C SER A 183 -30.29 -5.87 -24.28
N SER A 184 -29.56 -6.98 -24.41
CA SER A 184 -30.08 -8.21 -25.02
C SER A 184 -31.12 -8.88 -24.12
N ILE A 185 -30.86 -8.94 -22.81
CA ILE A 185 -31.81 -9.46 -21.82
C ILE A 185 -33.11 -8.65 -21.85
N GLN A 186 -33.03 -7.31 -21.85
CA GLN A 186 -34.21 -6.44 -21.90
C GLN A 186 -35.03 -6.65 -23.18
N SER A 187 -34.36 -6.88 -24.32
CA SER A 187 -35.02 -7.20 -25.58
C SER A 187 -35.77 -8.54 -25.50
N ILE A 188 -35.15 -9.58 -24.92
CA ILE A 188 -35.78 -10.89 -24.71
C ILE A 188 -37.01 -10.77 -23.80
N GLN A 189 -36.92 -10.04 -22.70
CA GLN A 189 -38.06 -9.80 -21.79
C GLN A 189 -39.22 -9.09 -22.52
N THR A 190 -38.92 -8.16 -23.42
CA THR A 190 -39.93 -7.49 -24.24
C THR A 190 -40.62 -8.46 -25.21
N TYR A 191 -39.86 -9.39 -25.81
CA TYR A 191 -40.43 -10.46 -26.63
C TYR A 191 -41.31 -11.41 -25.82
N GLU A 192 -40.88 -11.81 -24.62
CA GLU A 192 -41.68 -12.67 -23.73
C GLU A 192 -43.02 -12.01 -23.35
N GLN A 193 -43.01 -10.72 -23.00
CA GLN A 193 -44.24 -9.96 -22.72
C GLN A 193 -45.17 -9.92 -23.94
N SER A 194 -44.62 -9.75 -25.13
CA SER A 194 -45.38 -9.76 -26.39
C SER A 194 -46.03 -11.13 -26.64
N ILE A 195 -45.29 -12.22 -26.39
CA ILE A 195 -45.81 -13.59 -26.49
C ILE A 195 -46.94 -13.83 -25.47
N GLN A 196 -46.77 -13.39 -24.23
CA GLN A 196 -47.81 -13.52 -23.20
C GLN A 196 -49.10 -12.76 -23.57
N SER A 197 -48.97 -11.55 -24.11
CA SER A 197 -50.12 -10.77 -24.61
C SER A 197 -50.85 -11.48 -25.75
N LEU A 198 -50.10 -12.07 -26.70
CA LEU A 198 -50.67 -12.87 -27.78
C LEU A 198 -51.39 -14.11 -27.26
N MET A 199 -50.82 -14.83 -26.29
CA MET A 199 -51.45 -15.99 -25.67
C MET A 199 -52.75 -15.63 -24.94
N SER A 200 -52.76 -14.52 -24.19
CA SER A 200 -53.98 -14.02 -23.55
C SER A 200 -55.06 -13.68 -24.57
N THR A 201 -54.68 -13.00 -25.67
CA THR A 201 -55.60 -12.68 -26.78
C THR A 201 -56.17 -13.95 -27.43
N ALA A 202 -55.32 -14.96 -27.65
CA ALA A 202 -55.76 -16.25 -28.18
C ALA A 202 -56.75 -16.96 -27.22
N GLY A 203 -56.53 -16.85 -25.91
CA GLY A 203 -57.47 -17.34 -24.88
C GLY A 203 -58.86 -16.70 -25.00
N TYR A 204 -58.92 -15.37 -25.11
CA TYR A 204 -60.19 -14.66 -25.34
C TYR A 204 -60.88 -15.09 -26.63
N ILE A 205 -60.13 -15.32 -27.71
CA ILE A 205 -60.68 -15.82 -28.97
C ILE A 205 -61.30 -17.20 -28.78
N THR A 206 -60.62 -18.11 -28.06
CA THR A 206 -61.17 -19.45 -27.79
C THR A 206 -62.44 -19.43 -26.95
N GLU A 207 -62.51 -18.56 -25.94
CA GLU A 207 -63.70 -18.38 -25.11
C GLU A 207 -64.87 -17.81 -25.92
N PHE A 208 -64.62 -16.77 -26.72
CA PHE A 208 -65.61 -16.19 -27.63
C PHE A 208 -66.18 -17.20 -28.64
N ILE A 209 -65.32 -18.08 -29.17
CA ILE A 209 -65.73 -19.16 -30.08
C ILE A 209 -66.65 -20.16 -29.37
N SER A 210 -66.28 -20.56 -28.14
CA SER A 210 -67.03 -21.50 -27.32
C SER A 210 -68.44 -21.00 -27.01
N ASP A 211 -68.58 -19.73 -26.63
CA ASP A 211 -69.88 -19.11 -26.31
C ASP A 211 -70.87 -19.08 -27.48
N ARG A 212 -70.36 -19.12 -28.73
CA ARG A 212 -71.21 -19.17 -29.94
C ARG A 212 -71.56 -20.59 -30.40
N GLY A 213 -71.36 -21.61 -29.56
CA GLY A 213 -71.78 -22.98 -29.84
C GLY A 213 -70.99 -23.68 -30.95
N LYS A 214 -69.83 -23.13 -31.35
CA LYS A 214 -68.88 -23.79 -32.25
C LYS A 214 -67.68 -24.24 -31.43
N THR A 215 -67.30 -25.52 -31.55
CA THR A 215 -66.05 -26.00 -30.97
C THR A 215 -64.90 -25.67 -31.90
N LEU A 216 -63.87 -24.98 -31.38
CA LEU A 216 -62.58 -24.89 -32.06
C LEU A 216 -62.01 -26.31 -32.17
N GLN A 217 -61.82 -26.79 -33.39
CA GLN A 217 -61.42 -28.18 -33.64
C GLN A 217 -59.90 -28.36 -33.69
N GLY A 218 -59.14 -27.27 -33.91
CA GLY A 218 -57.69 -27.30 -33.93
C GLY A 218 -57.07 -25.97 -34.32
N ILE A 219 -55.80 -25.81 -33.96
CA ILE A 219 -54.95 -24.69 -34.39
C ILE A 219 -53.72 -25.30 -35.09
N GLU A 220 -53.50 -24.95 -36.36
CA GLU A 220 -52.28 -25.28 -37.08
C GLU A 220 -51.46 -24.02 -37.31
N TRP A 221 -50.17 -24.07 -37.01
CA TRP A 221 -49.26 -22.99 -37.36
C TRP A 221 -48.72 -23.23 -38.76
N THR A 222 -48.94 -22.30 -39.68
CA THR A 222 -48.29 -22.37 -41.00
C THR A 222 -47.12 -21.44 -41.09
N HIS A 223 -46.01 -21.99 -41.60
CA HIS A 223 -44.82 -21.26 -41.99
C HIS A 223 -44.72 -21.29 -43.51
N GLY A 224 -44.80 -20.13 -44.15
CA GLY A 224 -44.75 -20.02 -45.61
C GLY A 224 -43.84 -18.87 -46.04
N TYR A 225 -42.99 -19.15 -47.03
CA TYR A 225 -42.19 -18.14 -47.71
C TYR A 225 -42.84 -17.81 -49.06
N ARG A 226 -43.13 -16.52 -49.28
CA ARG A 226 -43.21 -15.95 -50.64
C ARG A 226 -41.95 -15.14 -50.90
N GLU A 227 -41.64 -14.86 -52.17
CA GLU A 227 -40.36 -14.31 -52.65
C GLU A 227 -39.84 -13.07 -51.88
N ASP A 228 -40.72 -12.39 -51.17
CA ASP A 228 -40.49 -11.13 -50.45
C ASP A 228 -41.29 -11.01 -49.14
N GLU A 229 -41.97 -12.07 -48.68
CA GLU A 229 -42.76 -12.07 -47.44
C GLU A 229 -42.57 -13.37 -46.65
N THR A 230 -42.27 -13.22 -45.35
CA THR A 230 -42.37 -14.35 -44.40
C THR A 230 -43.72 -14.25 -43.72
N VAL A 231 -44.54 -15.30 -43.86
CA VAL A 231 -45.88 -15.30 -43.31
C VAL A 231 -45.98 -16.33 -42.21
N TYR A 232 -46.19 -15.83 -41.00
CA TYR A 232 -46.44 -16.63 -39.81
C TYR A 232 -47.89 -16.42 -39.39
N GLY A 233 -48.59 -17.49 -39.09
CA GLY A 233 -49.82 -17.31 -38.35
C GLY A 233 -50.62 -18.58 -38.11
N PRO A 234 -51.48 -18.53 -37.09
CA PRO A 234 -52.35 -19.63 -36.76
C PRO A 234 -53.48 -19.75 -37.77
N ILE A 235 -53.77 -20.99 -38.12
CA ILE A 235 -54.97 -21.43 -38.81
C ILE A 235 -55.88 -22.02 -37.76
N PHE A 236 -57.07 -21.45 -37.61
CA PHE A 236 -58.11 -21.96 -36.73
C PHE A 236 -59.13 -22.76 -37.54
N TYR A 237 -59.49 -23.94 -37.04
CA TYR A 237 -60.55 -24.77 -37.61
C TYR A 237 -61.82 -24.66 -36.76
N LEU A 238 -62.90 -24.16 -37.36
CA LEU A 238 -64.17 -23.84 -36.69
C LEU A 238 -65.32 -24.60 -37.38
N GLY A 239 -65.55 -25.85 -37.00
CA GLY A 239 -66.43 -26.75 -37.72
C GLY A 239 -65.95 -26.96 -39.17
N GLN A 240 -66.81 -26.69 -40.16
CA GLN A 240 -66.44 -26.77 -41.59
C GLN A 240 -65.71 -25.52 -42.12
N CYS A 241 -65.37 -24.56 -41.26
CA CYS A 241 -64.69 -23.32 -41.67
C CYS A 241 -63.21 -23.35 -41.29
N LYS A 242 -62.35 -22.90 -42.22
CA LYS A 242 -60.91 -22.70 -41.98
C LYS A 242 -60.63 -21.20 -41.96
N LEU A 243 -60.28 -20.69 -40.79
CA LEU A 243 -59.89 -19.29 -40.59
C LEU A 243 -58.37 -19.22 -40.60
N ARG A 244 -57.78 -18.50 -41.55
CA ARG A 244 -56.32 -18.32 -41.60
C ARG A 244 -55.97 -16.88 -41.24
N MET A 245 -55.23 -16.73 -40.16
CA MET A 245 -54.68 -15.45 -39.75
C MET A 245 -53.27 -15.35 -40.33
N HIS A 246 -53.03 -14.38 -41.22
CA HIS A 246 -51.69 -14.11 -41.72
C HIS A 246 -51.14 -12.90 -41.00
N VAL A 247 -50.04 -13.09 -40.28
CA VAL A 247 -49.18 -11.97 -39.87
C VAL A 247 -48.12 -11.86 -40.95
N VAL A 248 -48.23 -10.81 -41.77
CA VAL A 248 -47.28 -10.52 -42.83
C VAL A 248 -46.25 -9.55 -42.26
N THR A 249 -44.99 -9.97 -42.25
CA THR A 249 -43.87 -9.07 -41.96
C THR A 249 -43.26 -8.68 -43.29
N ARG A 250 -43.45 -7.42 -43.69
CA ARG A 250 -42.81 -6.89 -44.88
C ARG A 250 -41.56 -6.12 -44.47
N GLN A 251 -40.42 -6.50 -45.04
CA GLN A 251 -39.15 -5.83 -44.81
C GLN A 251 -38.85 -4.96 -46.03
N ASP A 252 -39.28 -3.70 -46.00
CA ASP A 252 -39.02 -2.78 -47.10
C ASP A 252 -37.53 -2.39 -47.10
N SER A 253 -36.87 -2.56 -48.25
CA SER A 253 -35.42 -2.31 -48.40
C SER A 253 -35.03 -0.82 -48.35
N TRP A 254 -36.01 0.09 -48.32
CA TRP A 254 -35.78 1.54 -48.35
C TRP A 254 -36.00 2.26 -47.00
N HIS A 255 -36.59 1.60 -45.99
CA HIS A 255 -36.73 2.14 -44.64
C HIS A 255 -36.62 1.01 -43.60
N PRO A 256 -35.78 1.14 -42.56
CA PRO A 256 -35.54 0.05 -41.59
C PRO A 256 -36.70 -0.19 -40.61
N SER A 257 -37.88 0.38 -40.85
CA SER A 257 -39.09 0.12 -40.05
C SER A 257 -39.88 -1.02 -40.65
N THR A 258 -39.87 -2.18 -39.99
CA THR A 258 -40.70 -3.33 -40.33
C THR A 258 -42.18 -2.95 -40.16
N GLU A 259 -42.96 -2.94 -41.25
CA GLU A 259 -44.42 -2.82 -41.15
C GLU A 259 -45.02 -4.20 -40.88
N TYR A 260 -45.81 -4.29 -39.81
CA TYR A 260 -46.57 -5.49 -39.46
C TYR A 260 -48.02 -5.28 -39.87
N GLY A 261 -48.46 -6.02 -40.90
CA GLY A 261 -49.86 -6.05 -41.32
C GLY A 261 -50.47 -7.41 -41.05
N ALA A 262 -51.60 -7.45 -40.33
CA ALA A 262 -52.41 -8.67 -40.24
C ALA A 262 -53.46 -8.67 -41.35
N LYS A 263 -53.45 -9.69 -42.21
CA LYS A 263 -54.51 -9.96 -43.20
C LYS A 263 -55.23 -11.25 -42.82
N TYR A 264 -56.55 -11.21 -42.83
CA TYR A 264 -57.39 -12.35 -42.49
C TYR A 264 -58.07 -12.86 -43.75
N TYR A 265 -58.01 -14.17 -43.98
CA TYR A 265 -58.73 -14.81 -45.07
C TYR A 265 -59.57 -15.93 -44.50
N VAL A 266 -60.87 -15.89 -44.78
CA VAL A 266 -61.81 -16.95 -44.40
C VAL A 266 -62.19 -17.71 -45.65
N ARG A 267 -61.92 -19.02 -45.67
CA ARG A 267 -62.31 -19.88 -46.79
C ARG A 267 -63.24 -20.97 -46.29
N ARG A 268 -64.46 -21.01 -46.82
CA ARG A 268 -65.41 -22.09 -46.59
C ARG A 268 -64.88 -23.36 -47.25
N LEU A 269 -64.79 -24.46 -46.51
CA LEU A 269 -64.48 -25.76 -47.11
C LEU A 269 -65.80 -26.28 -47.71
N LYS A 270 -65.82 -26.57 -49.02
CA LYS A 270 -66.98 -27.20 -49.67
C LYS A 270 -67.13 -28.61 -49.11
N GLY A 271 -68.28 -28.92 -48.51
CA GLY A 271 -68.72 -30.29 -48.24
C GLY A 271 -69.60 -30.78 -49.39
N ASP A 272 -69.55 -32.08 -49.68
CA ASP A 272 -70.18 -32.71 -50.86
C ASP A 272 -71.72 -32.83 -50.81
N ASN A 273 -72.43 -32.15 -49.91
CA ASN A 273 -73.90 -32.16 -49.86
C ASN A 273 -74.47 -30.73 -49.76
N ASP A 274 -75.24 -30.35 -50.78
CA ASP A 274 -75.90 -29.05 -50.98
C ASP A 274 -77.17 -28.89 -50.11
N ASP A 275 -77.01 -28.79 -48.79
CA ASP A 275 -78.05 -28.19 -47.94
C ASP A 275 -77.57 -26.85 -47.37
N VAL A 276 -78.30 -25.80 -47.75
CA VAL A 276 -78.00 -24.39 -47.56
C VAL A 276 -78.13 -24.00 -46.09
N ILE A 277 -76.99 -23.80 -45.41
CA ILE A 277 -76.93 -22.98 -44.19
C ILE A 277 -76.53 -21.56 -44.61
N ASN A 278 -77.48 -20.64 -44.50
CA ASN A 278 -77.32 -19.22 -44.73
C ASN A 278 -76.60 -18.53 -43.56
N SER A 279 -75.65 -17.68 -43.94
CA SER A 279 -74.88 -16.72 -43.13
C SER A 279 -73.80 -17.28 -42.20
N CYS A 280 -72.59 -16.74 -42.38
CA CYS A 280 -71.51 -16.79 -41.41
C CYS A 280 -70.95 -15.36 -41.40
N THR A 281 -71.45 -14.52 -40.50
CA THR A 281 -71.05 -13.12 -40.40
C THR A 281 -69.62 -13.03 -39.88
N ILE A 282 -68.72 -12.39 -40.63
CA ILE A 282 -67.31 -12.27 -40.27
C ILE A 282 -66.97 -10.81 -40.00
N THR A 283 -66.49 -10.52 -38.79
CA THR A 283 -65.94 -9.21 -38.44
C THR A 283 -64.43 -9.20 -38.71
N TYR A 284 -63.98 -8.32 -39.59
CA TYR A 284 -62.55 -8.07 -39.81
C TYR A 284 -62.03 -7.06 -38.77
N ILE A 285 -60.94 -7.40 -38.08
CA ILE A 285 -60.24 -6.47 -37.19
C ILE A 285 -58.81 -6.34 -37.70
N HIS A 286 -58.47 -5.18 -38.28
CA HIS A 286 -57.09 -4.87 -38.63
C HIS A 286 -56.37 -4.30 -37.41
N PHE A 287 -55.31 -4.97 -36.97
CA PHE A 287 -54.36 -4.42 -36.02
C PHE A 287 -53.14 -3.91 -36.81
N TYR A 288 -52.87 -2.62 -36.74
CA TYR A 288 -51.58 -2.06 -37.12
C TYR A 288 -50.69 -2.08 -35.87
N ASN A 289 -49.58 -2.81 -35.91
CA ASN A 289 -48.60 -2.75 -34.84
C ASN A 289 -47.78 -1.47 -35.03
N VAL A 290 -48.21 -0.38 -34.38
CA VAL A 290 -47.38 0.80 -34.27
C VAL A 290 -46.40 0.51 -33.14
N ASN A 291 -45.11 0.40 -33.48
CA ASN A 291 -44.04 0.20 -32.51
C ASN A 291 -44.01 1.42 -31.56
N LEU A 292 -44.64 1.28 -30.39
CA LEU A 292 -44.79 2.32 -29.39
C LEU A 292 -43.84 2.01 -28.24
N ALA A 293 -42.63 2.54 -28.33
CA ALA A 293 -41.59 2.38 -27.32
C ALA A 293 -41.81 3.24 -26.05
N ASP A 294 -43.00 3.85 -25.82
CA ASP A 294 -43.17 4.72 -24.65
C ASP A 294 -44.55 4.72 -23.98
N ASN A 295 -44.51 4.53 -22.66
CA ASN A 295 -45.62 4.40 -21.70
C ASN A 295 -46.44 5.70 -21.54
N SER A 296 -47.41 5.97 -22.41
CA SER A 296 -48.36 7.08 -22.20
C SER A 296 -49.83 6.64 -22.23
N LYS A 297 -50.60 7.16 -21.25
CA LYS A 297 -52.03 6.85 -21.02
C LYS A 297 -52.93 7.47 -22.08
N PHE A 298 -53.94 6.72 -22.52
CA PHE A 298 -54.97 7.17 -23.46
C PHE A 298 -56.19 7.76 -22.72
N ASN A 299 -56.79 8.82 -23.27
CA ASN A 299 -58.14 9.27 -22.93
C ASN A 299 -59.04 9.07 -24.16
N MET A 300 -60.20 8.47 -23.96
CA MET A 300 -61.16 8.15 -25.02
C MET A 300 -62.18 9.29 -25.15
N PHE A 301 -62.29 9.90 -26.34
CA PHE A 301 -63.40 10.78 -26.70
C PHE A 301 -64.05 10.25 -27.99
N SER A 302 -65.38 10.21 -28.01
CA SER A 302 -66.19 9.83 -29.16
C SER A 302 -66.79 11.09 -29.77
N GLU A 303 -66.63 11.27 -31.08
CA GLU A 303 -67.42 12.22 -31.87
C GLU A 303 -68.01 11.46 -33.07
N ASP A 304 -69.33 11.28 -33.08
CA ASP A 304 -70.07 10.59 -34.15
C ASP A 304 -70.31 11.54 -35.33
N LYS A 305 -69.92 11.13 -36.53
CA LYS A 305 -70.47 11.67 -37.78
C LYS A 305 -70.71 10.54 -38.76
N ASP A 306 -71.98 10.19 -38.98
CA ASP A 306 -72.39 9.27 -40.03
C ASP A 306 -72.20 9.94 -41.41
N LYS A 307 -71.50 9.28 -42.32
CA LYS A 307 -71.52 9.57 -43.76
C LYS A 307 -71.97 8.31 -44.50
N GLN A 308 -73.03 8.43 -45.30
CA GLN A 308 -73.40 7.41 -46.28
C GLN A 308 -72.55 7.59 -47.55
N LEU A 309 -72.01 6.49 -48.06
CA LEU A 309 -71.35 6.39 -49.37
C LEU A 309 -72.22 5.50 -50.26
N GLU A 310 -72.44 5.92 -51.50
CA GLU A 310 -73.27 5.21 -52.47
C GLU A 310 -72.61 3.90 -52.94
N VAL A 311 -73.48 2.90 -53.11
CA VAL A 311 -73.21 1.47 -53.28
C VAL A 311 -72.85 1.13 -54.73
N GLY A 312 -71.83 0.27 -54.90
CA GLY A 312 -71.73 -0.66 -56.01
C GLY A 312 -71.88 -2.08 -55.47
N ASP A 313 -73.00 -2.73 -55.83
CA ASP A 313 -73.46 -4.14 -55.72
C ASP A 313 -73.00 -5.08 -54.58
N GLU A 314 -72.35 -4.61 -53.53
CA GLU A 314 -72.22 -5.33 -52.27
C GLU A 314 -72.49 -4.38 -51.09
N ASP A 315 -73.54 -4.67 -50.31
CA ASP A 315 -73.95 -3.86 -49.16
C ASP A 315 -72.94 -4.01 -48.00
N TRP A 316 -72.02 -3.05 -47.89
CA TRP A 316 -71.11 -2.91 -46.74
C TRP A 316 -71.42 -1.62 -45.98
N ILE A 317 -71.56 -1.68 -44.65
CA ILE A 317 -71.56 -0.48 -43.79
C ILE A 317 -70.18 -0.37 -43.12
N SER A 318 -69.43 0.68 -43.47
CA SER A 318 -68.16 1.00 -42.80
C SER A 318 -68.34 2.10 -41.77
N ARG A 319 -67.79 1.93 -40.56
CA ARG A 319 -67.53 3.03 -39.63
C ARG A 319 -66.03 3.23 -39.45
N GLU A 320 -65.59 4.47 -39.60
CA GLU A 320 -64.20 4.87 -39.49
C GLU A 320 -64.00 5.62 -38.17
N TYR A 321 -63.10 5.13 -37.31
CA TYR A 321 -62.73 5.82 -36.08
C TYR A 321 -61.31 6.36 -36.22
N HIS A 322 -61.14 7.66 -35.99
CA HIS A 322 -59.83 8.31 -35.98
C HIS A 322 -59.38 8.50 -34.53
N LEU A 323 -58.29 7.84 -34.14
CA LEU A 323 -57.64 8.04 -32.85
C LEU A 323 -56.44 8.97 -33.03
N TRP A 324 -56.46 10.11 -32.35
CA TRP A 324 -55.34 11.04 -32.28
C TRP A 324 -54.48 10.73 -31.06
N ASN A 325 -53.19 10.49 -31.26
CA ASN A 325 -52.20 10.56 -30.19
C ASN A 325 -51.57 11.96 -30.18
N LYS A 326 -51.03 12.40 -29.04
CA LYS A 326 -50.35 13.71 -28.81
C LYS A 326 -49.17 14.04 -29.75
N LEU A 327 -48.82 13.15 -30.67
CA LEU A 327 -47.67 13.27 -31.56
C LEU A 327 -48.05 13.36 -33.06
N ASP A 328 -49.30 13.71 -33.38
CA ASP A 328 -49.77 13.95 -34.76
C ASP A 328 -49.49 12.82 -35.77
N LYS A 329 -49.55 11.56 -35.30
CA LYS A 329 -49.49 10.39 -36.20
C LYS A 329 -50.86 9.72 -36.26
N LEU A 330 -51.41 9.64 -37.46
CA LEU A 330 -52.72 9.07 -37.75
C LEU A 330 -52.66 7.55 -37.62
N ALA A 331 -53.41 6.99 -36.66
CA ALA A 331 -53.75 5.57 -36.67
C ALA A 331 -55.20 5.43 -37.15
N THR A 332 -55.40 4.71 -38.25
CA THR A 332 -56.73 4.47 -38.82
C THR A 332 -57.17 3.07 -38.44
N VAL A 333 -58.22 2.96 -37.65
CA VAL A 333 -58.86 1.67 -37.33
C VAL A 333 -60.14 1.59 -38.14
N ARG A 334 -60.20 0.65 -39.08
CA ARG A 334 -61.42 0.31 -39.83
C ARG A 334 -62.01 -0.97 -39.28
N ILE A 335 -63.28 -0.91 -38.92
CA ILE A 335 -64.06 -2.06 -38.48
C ILE A 335 -65.18 -2.23 -39.50
N PHE A 336 -65.26 -3.40 -40.10
CA PHE A 336 -66.33 -3.77 -41.01
C PHE A 336 -67.35 -4.62 -40.26
N PHE A 337 -68.62 -4.23 -40.33
CA PHE A 337 -69.73 -5.06 -39.89
C PHE A 337 -70.48 -5.55 -41.12
N GLU A 338 -70.45 -6.84 -41.32
CA GLU A 338 -71.41 -7.52 -42.19
C GLU A 338 -72.65 -7.78 -41.33
N PHE A 339 -73.85 -7.48 -41.83
CA PHE A 339 -75.10 -7.93 -41.23
C PHE A 339 -75.84 -8.71 -42.30
N ALA A 340 -76.29 -9.92 -41.94
CA ALA A 340 -77.27 -10.68 -42.69
C ALA A 340 -78.45 -10.98 -41.76
#